data_AF-A0A959I5S4-F1
#
_entry.id   AF-A0A959I5S4-F1
#
_cell.length_a   1.000
_cell.length_b   1.000
_cell.length_c   1.000
_cell.angle_alpha   90.00
_cell.angle_beta   90.00
_cell.angle_gamma   90.00
#
_symmetry.space_group_name_H-M   'P 1'
#
loop_
_entity.id
_entity.type
_entity.pdbx_description
1 polymer ?
#
loop_
_entity_poly.entity_id
_entity_poly.type
_entity_poly.pdbx_seq_one_letter_code
_entity_poly.pdbx_strand_id
1 'polypeptide(L)' 'LVGFPLEKTLSPAGPVSRALCRVDHRGRLQRLEEWTRLERSASGIGRRLDGGGWQPAPDGALVSMNCWAF' A
#
# COMPACT_ATOMS: atom_id res chain seq x y z
N LEU A 1 -5.27 13.26 -6.60
CA LEU A 1 -4.39 12.37 -5.80
C LEU A 1 -3.14 12.07 -6.61
N VAL A 2 -1.97 12.06 -5.99
CA VAL A 2 -0.76 11.45 -6.55
C VAL A 2 -0.54 10.05 -5.93
N GLY A 3 -0.38 9.04 -6.78
CA GLY A 3 -0.05 7.68 -6.36
C GLY A 3 1.47 7.47 -6.28
N PHE A 4 1.93 6.77 -5.24
CA PHE A 4 3.33 6.45 -5.02
C PHE A 4 3.56 4.94 -5.06
N PRO A 5 4.66 4.43 -5.62
CA PRO A 5 4.96 2.99 -5.58
C PRO A 5 5.13 2.52 -4.14
N LEU A 6 4.36 1.51 -3.72
CA LEU A 6 4.32 1.02 -2.34
C LEU A 6 5.74 0.71 -1.82
N GLU A 7 6.56 0.05 -2.63
CA GLU A 7 7.92 -0.35 -2.25
C GLU A 7 8.82 0.83 -1.89
N LYS A 8 8.54 2.03 -2.40
CA LYS A 8 9.31 3.24 -2.09
C LYS A 8 8.83 3.94 -0.82
N THR A 9 7.76 3.47 -0.20
CA THR A 9 7.12 4.15 0.95
C THR A 9 7.24 3.38 2.27
N LEU A 10 7.88 2.21 2.28
CA LEU A 10 8.07 1.39 3.48
C LEU A 10 9.23 1.93 4.34
N SER A 11 9.05 1.86 5.65
CA SER A 11 10.08 2.25 6.62
C SER A 11 10.94 1.04 7.03
N PRO A 12 12.26 1.20 7.23
CA PRO A 12 13.10 0.19 7.85
C PRO A 12 12.89 0.10 9.37
N ALA A 13 12.32 1.13 10.00
CA ALA A 13 12.16 1.21 11.46
C ALA A 13 10.92 0.46 11.98
N GLY A 14 10.05 -0.03 11.08
CA GLY A 14 8.85 -0.76 11.46
C GLY A 14 7.73 -0.67 10.43
N PRO A 15 6.60 -1.34 10.71
CA PRO A 15 5.47 -1.37 9.81
C PRO A 15 4.79 -0.01 9.68
N VAL A 16 4.18 0.24 8.52
CA VAL A 16 3.49 1.50 8.20
C VAL A 16 2.03 1.27 7.84
N SER A 17 1.25 2.36 7.83
CA SER A 17 -0.12 2.37 7.27
C SER A 17 -0.14 3.16 5.96
N ARG A 18 -0.76 2.60 4.93
CA ARG A 18 -0.94 3.22 3.61
C ARG A 18 -2.31 2.89 3.06
N ALA A 19 -2.87 3.75 2.23
CA ALA A 19 -4.07 3.43 1.48
C ALA A 19 -3.69 2.93 0.09
N LEU A 20 -3.99 1.67 -0.23
CA LEU A 20 -3.81 1.12 -1.58
C LEU A 20 -4.76 1.83 -2.56
N CYS A 21 -4.21 2.28 -3.68
CA CYS A 21 -4.95 2.84 -4.79
C CYS A 21 -5.45 1.70 -5.70
N ARG A 22 -6.76 1.55 -5.82
CA ARG A 22 -7.39 0.79 -6.90
C ARG A 22 -7.64 1.74 -8.06
N VAL A 23 -6.95 1.51 -9.16
CA VAL A 23 -7.07 2.31 -10.38
C VAL A 23 -7.67 1.49 -11.52
N ASP A 24 -8.39 2.15 -12.42
CA ASP A 24 -8.87 1.53 -13.64
C ASP A 24 -7.77 1.43 -14.72
N HIS A 25 -8.10 0.84 -15.87
CA HIS A 25 -7.21 0.70 -17.03
C HIS A 25 -6.72 2.04 -17.61
N ARG A 26 -7.34 3.17 -17.24
CA ARG A 26 -6.95 4.53 -17.65
C ARG A 26 -6.14 5.26 -16.57
N GLY A 27 -5.79 4.57 -15.49
CA GLY A 27 -5.06 5.15 -14.35
C GLY A 27 -5.91 6.04 -13.47
N ARG A 28 -7.25 6.00 -13.58
CA ARG A 28 -8.14 6.79 -12.72
C ARG A 28 -8.39 6.07 -11.41
N LEU A 29 -8.27 6.79 -10.30
CA LEU A 29 -8.56 6.27 -8.98
C LEU A 29 -10.05 5.89 -8.87
N GLN A 30 -10.32 4.63 -8.53
CA GLN A 30 -11.66 4.11 -8.26
C GLN A 30 -11.94 3.99 -6.76
N ARG A 31 -10.94 3.53 -5.99
CA ARG A 31 -11.09 3.29 -4.55
C ARG A 31 -9.75 3.40 -3.82
N LEU A 32 -9.81 3.84 -2.56
CA LEU A 32 -8.74 3.70 -1.59
C LEU A 32 -9.09 2.62 -0.57
N GLU A 33 -8.13 1.75 -0.26
CA GLU A 33 -8.28 0.70 0.75
C GLU A 33 -7.16 0.85 1.78
N GLU A 34 -7.51 1.18 3.03
CA GLU A 34 -6.52 1.36 4.07
C GLU A 34 -5.92 0.03 4.52
N TRP A 35 -4.60 -0.05 4.46
CA TRP A 35 -3.81 -1.19 4.89
C TRP A 35 -2.88 -0.74 6.02
N THR A 36 -3.09 -1.34 7.20
CA THR A 36 -2.22 -1.18 8.36
C THR A 36 -1.19 -2.30 8.39
N ARG A 37 -0.13 -2.12 9.18
CA ARG A 37 0.94 -3.10 9.38
C ARG A 37 1.64 -3.58 8.09
N LEU A 38 1.83 -2.67 7.13
CA LEU A 38 2.59 -2.94 5.91
C LEU A 38 4.09 -2.97 6.21
N GLU A 39 4.76 -4.06 5.84
CA GLU A 39 6.20 -4.24 6.08
C GLU A 39 6.88 -5.05 4.96
N ARG A 40 8.21 -5.00 4.93
CA ARG A 40 9.03 -5.94 4.15
C ARG A 40 9.26 -7.19 4.99
N SER A 41 8.97 -8.35 4.43
CA SER A 41 9.20 -9.66 5.04
C SER A 41 10.05 -10.55 4.14
N ALA A 42 10.46 -11.72 4.64
CA ALA A 42 11.10 -12.75 3.82
C ALA A 42 10.21 -13.22 2.65
N SER A 43 8.89 -13.12 2.79
CA SER A 43 7.89 -13.43 1.75
C SER A 43 7.56 -12.25 0.83
N GLY A 44 8.30 -11.14 0.90
CA GLY A 44 8.06 -9.94 0.12
C GLY A 44 7.29 -8.85 0.88
N ILE A 45 6.67 -7.93 0.14
CA ILE A 45 5.92 -6.79 0.69
C ILE A 45 4.46 -7.20 0.94
N GLY A 46 3.92 -6.86 2.10
CA GLY A 46 2.55 -7.18 2.46
C GLY A 46 2.18 -6.65 3.84
N ARG A 47 0.99 -7.01 4.31
CA ARG A 47 0.50 -6.65 5.65
C ARG A 47 0.29 -7.86 6.53
N ARG A 48 0.53 -7.68 7.83
CA ARG A 48 0.14 -8.64 8.86
C ARG A 48 -1.29 -8.38 9.33
N LEU A 49 -2.14 -9.40 9.25
CA LEU A 49 -3.52 -9.35 9.69
C LEU A 49 -3.63 -9.52 11.21
N ASP A 50 -4.70 -8.97 11.79
CA ASP A 50 -5.07 -9.26 13.17
C ASP A 50 -5.41 -10.75 13.29
N GLY A 51 -4.58 -11.51 13.99
CA GLY A 51 -4.62 -12.98 14.02
C GLY A 51 -3.37 -13.66 13.44
N GLY A 52 -2.37 -12.89 13.00
CA GLY A 52 -1.06 -13.42 12.61
C GLY A 52 -0.95 -13.88 11.15
N GLY A 53 -2.03 -13.76 10.38
CA GLY A 53 -2.02 -14.03 8.94
C GLY A 53 -1.17 -13.03 8.15
N TRP A 54 -0.64 -13.45 7.01
CA TRP A 54 0.08 -12.59 6.07
C TRP A 54 -0.76 -12.39 4.81
N GLN A 55 -0.92 -11.13 4.39
CA GLN A 55 -1.56 -10.79 3.12
C GLN A 55 -0.53 -10.06 2.24
N PRO A 56 -0.07 -10.67 1.12
CA PRO A 56 0.87 -10.03 0.22
C PRO A 56 0.22 -8.81 -0.46
N ALA A 57 1.02 -7.77 -0.69
CA ALA A 57 0.60 -6.64 -1.50
C ALA A 57 0.62 -7.03 -2.99
N PRO A 58 -0.27 -6.46 -3.82
CA PRO A 58 -0.20 -6.62 -5.26
C PRO A 58 1.14 -6.10 -5.81
N ASP A 59 1.69 -6.76 -6.83
CA ASP A 59 2.87 -6.28 -7.52
C ASP A 59 2.61 -4.92 -8.18
N GLY A 60 3.58 -4.01 -8.06
CA GLY A 60 3.45 -2.64 -8.58
C GLY A 60 2.35 -1.83 -7.91
N ALA A 61 1.88 -2.22 -6.72
CA ALA A 61 0.85 -1.51 -5.99
C ALA A 61 1.19 -0.02 -5.80
N LEU A 62 0.23 0.85 -6.12
CA LEU A 62 0.28 2.26 -5.83
C LEU A 62 -0.42 2.54 -4.50
N VAL A 63 0.11 3.49 -3.73
CA VAL A 63 -0.49 3.97 -2.49
C VAL A 63 -0.70 5.47 -2.49
N SER A 64 -1.68 5.91 -1.71
CA SER A 64 -1.83 7.30 -1.31
C SER A 64 -0.94 7.60 -0.12
N MET A 65 -0.18 8.69 -0.23
CA MET A 65 0.50 9.36 0.87
C MET A 65 -0.27 10.60 1.35
N ASN A 66 -1.59 10.62 1.10
CA ASN A 66 -2.48 11.75 1.36
C ASN A 66 -2.11 13.05 0.61
N CYS A 67 -1.49 12.93 -0.57
CA CYS A 67 -1.16 14.05 -1.45
C CYS A 67 -2.26 14.25 -2.50
N TRP A 68 -3.02 15.34 -2.35
CA TRP A 68 -4.18 15.66 -3.19
C TRP A 68 -3.98 16.94 -4.01
N ALA A 69 -4.63 16.98 -5.16
CA ALA A 69 -4.75 18.14 -6.03
C ALA A 69 -6.23 18.19 -6.45
N PHE A 70 -6.81 19.38 -6.43
CA PHE A 70 -8.23 19.65 -6.69
C PHE A 70 -8.36 20.75 -7.74
#